data_AF-A0A5B8NNL9-F1
#
_entry.id   AF-A0A5B8NNL9-F1
#
_cell.length_a   1.000
_cell.length_b   1.000
_cell.length_c   1.000
_cell.angle_alpha   90.00
_cell.angle_beta   90.00
_cell.angle_gamma   90.00
#
_symmetry.space_group_name_H-M   'P 1'
#
loop_
_entity.id
_entity.type
_entity.pdbx_description
1 polymer ?
#
loop_
_entity_poly.entity_id
_entity_poly.type
_entity_poly.pdbx_seq_one_letter_code
_entity_poly.pdbx_strand_id
1 'polypeptide(L)' 'MLDQQKRNCSPEEIEQAITELERYRERIVNDLFQSARRVDVSHKATMANIGKNPEILRIDAEIEKLQEQQSQLR' A
#
# COMPACT_ATOMS: atom_id res chain seq x y z
N MET A 1 30.03 3.86 -7.93
CA MET A 1 28.62 4.30 -7.99
C MET A 1 27.81 3.40 -7.08
N LEU A 2 27.56 3.79 -5.83
CA LEU A 2 26.63 3.11 -4.90
C LEU A 2 26.45 3.99 -3.63
N ASP A 3 26.16 5.27 -3.82
CA ASP A 3 25.73 6.17 -2.72
C ASP A 3 24.24 6.49 -2.86
N GLN A 4 23.41 5.45 -2.82
CA GLN A 4 21.94 5.61 -2.80
C GLN A 4 21.30 5.06 -1.51
N GLN A 5 22.08 4.77 -0.46
CA GLN A 5 21.55 4.07 0.73
C GLN A 5 21.39 4.91 1.99
N LYS A 6 21.58 6.23 1.93
CA LYS A 6 21.15 7.15 3.01
C LYS A 6 20.72 8.50 2.43
N ARG A 7 19.67 8.50 1.60
CA ARG A 7 18.81 9.69 1.58
C ARG A 7 17.99 9.59 2.86
N ASN A 8 18.36 10.38 3.87
CA ASN A 8 17.44 10.66 4.96
C ASN A 8 16.25 11.36 4.32
N CYS A 9 15.26 10.60 3.86
CA CYS A 9 14.01 11.17 3.39
C CYS A 9 13.46 12.03 4.51
N SER A 10 13.04 13.25 4.20
CA SER A 10 12.44 14.11 5.21
C SER A 10 11.14 13.47 5.72
N PRO A 11 10.69 13.79 6.94
CA PRO A 11 9.41 13.31 7.44
C PRO A 11 8.24 13.58 6.47
N GLU A 12 8.29 14.71 5.76
CA GLU A 12 7.32 15.10 4.73
C GLU A 12 7.40 14.24 3.47
N GLU A 13 8.59 13.88 3.01
CA GLU A 13 8.78 12.97 1.87
C GLU A 13 8.24 11.57 2.18
N ILE A 14 8.45 11.09 3.41
CA ILE A 14 7.93 9.80 3.87
C ILE A 14 6.39 9.84 3.96
N GLU A 15 5.81 10.92 4.49
CA GLU A 15 4.36 11.11 4.56
C GLU A 15 3.73 11.13 3.16
N GLN A 16 4.36 11.81 2.21
CA GLN A 16 3.92 11.83 0.81
C GLN A 16 3.98 10.44 0.18
N ALA A 17 5.07 9.70 0.39
CA ALA A 17 5.21 8.34 -0.11
C ALA A 17 4.14 7.39 0.46
N ILE A 18 3.85 7.47 1.76
CA ILE A 18 2.77 6.71 2.41
C ILE A 18 1.43 7.07 1.77
N THR A 19 1.13 8.37 1.63
CA THR A 19 -0.13 8.84 1.03
C THR A 19 -0.33 8.32 -0.40
N GLU A 20 0.72 8.31 -1.21
CA GLU A 20 0.66 7.79 -2.58
C GLU A 20 0.42 6.28 -2.62
N LEU A 21 1.07 5.52 -1.74
CA LEU A 21 0.88 4.08 -1.59
C LEU A 21 -0.54 3.74 -1.14
N GLU A 22 -1.09 4.48 -0.17
CA GLU A 22 -2.48 4.30 0.30
C GLU A 22 -3.50 4.56 -0.82
N ARG A 23 -3.33 5.64 -1.58
CA ARG A 23 -4.16 5.93 -2.75
C ARG A 23 -4.07 4.84 -3.80
N TYR A 24 -2.87 4.28 -4.01
CA TYR A 24 -2.70 3.20 -4.97
C TYR A 24 -3.40 1.92 -4.51
N ARG A 25 -3.23 1.56 -3.24
CA ARG A 25 -3.94 0.44 -2.60
C ARG A 25 -5.46 0.58 -2.73
N GLU A 26 -5.99 1.77 -2.48
CA GLU A 26 -7.42 2.06 -2.61
C GLU A 26 -7.93 1.81 -4.04
N ARG A 27 -7.18 2.23 -5.06
CA ARG A 27 -7.54 1.96 -6.47
C ARG A 27 -7.63 0.46 -6.75
N ILE A 28 -6.65 -0.32 -6.31
CA ILE A 28 -6.64 -1.78 -6.50
C ILE A 28 -7.86 -2.42 -5.81
N VAL A 29 -8.15 -2.01 -4.58
CA VAL A 29 -9.33 -2.50 -3.84
C VAL A 29 -10.62 -2.17 -4.59
N ASN A 30 -10.75 -0.93 -5.07
CA ASN A 30 -11.92 -0.50 -5.84
C ASN A 30 -12.08 -1.27 -7.14
N ASP A 31 -11.00 -1.53 -7.87
CA ASP A 31 -11.01 -2.33 -9.10
C ASP A 31 -11.40 -3.79 -8.83
N LEU A 32 -10.94 -4.37 -7.72
CA LEU A 32 -11.34 -5.70 -7.29
C LEU A 32 -12.82 -5.76 -6.93
N PHE A 33 -13.36 -4.74 -6.26
CA PHE A 33 -14.80 -4.66 -6.00
C PHE A 33 -15.62 -4.50 -7.28
N GLN A 34 -15.19 -3.64 -8.20
CA GLN A 34 -15.88 -3.44 -9.47
C GLN A 34 -15.89 -4.72 -10.31
N SER A 35 -14.77 -5.45 -10.35
CA SER A 35 -14.69 -6.73 -11.06
C SER A 35 -15.54 -7.80 -10.38
N ALA A 36 -15.50 -7.91 -9.05
CA ALA A 36 -16.33 -8.86 -8.29
C ALA A 36 -17.83 -8.64 -8.50
N ARG A 37 -18.28 -7.38 -8.58
CA ARG A 37 -19.68 -7.04 -8.88
C ARG A 37 -20.13 -7.49 -10.27
N ARG A 38 -19.23 -7.54 -11.26
CA ARG A 38 -19.57 -8.01 -12.62
C ARG A 38 -19.79 -9.52 -12.68
N VAL A 39 -19.25 -10.27 -11.73
CA VAL A 39 -19.30 -11.74 -11.70
C VAL A 39 -20.09 -12.29 -10.49
N ASP A 40 -20.92 -11.44 -9.86
CA ASP A 40 -21.75 -11.76 -8.67
C ASP A 40 -21.00 -12.48 -7.53
N VAL A 41 -19.72 -12.13 -7.35
CA VAL A 41 -18.92 -12.67 -6.25
C VAL A 41 -19.35 -12.00 -4.94
N SER A 42 -19.67 -12.82 -3.94
CA SER A 42 -20.08 -12.32 -2.62
C SER A 42 -19.03 -11.40 -2.00
N HIS A 43 -19.48 -10.41 -1.23
CA HIS A 43 -18.61 -9.48 -0.50
C HIS A 43 -17.54 -10.19 0.34
N LYS A 44 -17.91 -11.29 1.03
CA LYS A 44 -16.99 -12.09 1.84
C LYS A 44 -15.85 -12.70 1.02
N ALA A 45 -16.15 -13.21 -0.17
CA ALA A 45 -15.15 -13.76 -1.08
C ALA A 45 -14.23 -12.65 -1.66
N THR A 46 -14.80 -11.49 -2.00
CA THR A 46 -14.02 -10.32 -2.44
C THR A 46 -13.03 -9.85 -1.37
N MET A 47 -13.45 -9.80 -0.10
CA MET A 47 -12.56 -9.49 1.04
C MET A 47 -11.44 -10.51 1.19
N ALA A 48 -11.76 -11.81 1.08
CA ALA A 48 -10.75 -12.86 1.14
C ALA A 48 -9.73 -12.75 -0.02
N ASN A 49 -10.17 -12.33 -1.20
CA ASN A 49 -9.30 -12.11 -2.36
C ASN A 49 -8.42 -10.87 -2.19
N ILE A 50 -8.97 -9.77 -1.67
CA ILE A 50 -8.21 -8.56 -1.33
C ILE A 50 -7.10 -8.89 -0.32
N GLY A 51 -7.42 -9.62 0.76
CA GLY A 51 -6.44 -10.01 1.77
C GLY A 51 -5.36 -10.99 1.29
N LYS A 52 -5.51 -11.58 0.10
CA LYS A 52 -4.53 -12.47 -0.54
C LYS A 52 -3.87 -11.84 -1.76
N ASN A 53 -4.22 -10.60 -2.11
CA ASN A 53 -3.67 -9.94 -3.28
C ASN A 53 -2.18 -9.61 -3.00
N PRO A 54 -1.24 -10.14 -3.78
CA PRO A 54 0.19 -9.99 -3.51
C PRO A 54 0.65 -8.53 -3.63
N GLU A 55 0.00 -7.73 -4.46
CA GLU A 55 0.33 -6.31 -4.62
C GLU A 55 -0.16 -5.49 -3.42
N ILE A 56 -1.36 -5.78 -2.91
CA ILE A 56 -1.86 -5.15 -1.67
C ILE A 56 -0.94 -5.51 -0.49
N LEU A 57 -0.56 -6.78 -0.35
CA LEU A 57 0.37 -7.21 0.71
C LEU A 57 1.73 -6.52 0.60
N ARG A 58 2.24 -6.33 -0.63
CA ARG A 58 3.49 -5.60 -0.86
C ARG A 58 3.37 -4.13 -0.48
N ILE A 59 2.26 -3.48 -0.82
CA ILE A 59 2.01 -2.08 -0.46
C ILE A 59 1.88 -1.93 1.05
N ASP A 60 1.13 -2.80 1.72
CA ASP A 60 0.97 -2.79 3.17
C ASP A 60 2.31 -2.92 3.89
N ALA A 61 3.16 -3.86 3.46
CA ALA A 61 4.51 -4.02 4.01
C ALA A 61 5.44 -2.82 3.74
N GLU A 62 5.25 -2.10 2.64
CA GLU A 62 6.05 -0.90 2.35
C GLU A 62 5.59 0.30 3.18
N ILE A 63 4.27 0.47 3.35
CA ILE A 63 3.71 1.48 4.26
C ILE A 63 4.21 1.25 5.69
N GLU A 64 4.20 0.01 6.18
CA GLU A 64 4.69 -0.33 7.52
C GLU A 64 6.16 0.08 7.70
N LYS A 65 7.04 -0.24 6.74
CA LYS A 65 8.45 0.17 6.78
C LYS A 65 8.61 1.69 6.79
N LEU A 66 7.84 2.40 5.98
CA LEU A 66 7.89 3.87 5.91
C LEU A 66 7.41 4.49 7.23
N GLN A 67 6.38 3.92 7.87
CA GLN A 67 5.90 4.34 9.17
C GLN A 67 6.91 4.08 10.29
N GLU A 68 7.61 2.94 10.25
CA GLU A 68 8.73 2.65 11.15
C GLU A 68 9.86 3.67 10.98
N GLN A 69 10.23 3.97 9.74
CA GLN A 69 11.23 5.00 9.42
C GLN A 69 10.79 6.38 9.93
N GLN A 70 9.53 6.77 9.70
CA GLN A 70 9.00 8.05 10.18
C GLN A 70 9.03 8.14 11.71
N SER A 71 8.71 7.05 12.40
CA SER A 71 8.71 6.97 13.86
C SER A 71 10.12 7.11 14.46
N GLN A 72 11.15 6.67 13.73
CA GLN A 72 12.56 6.84 14.12
C GLN A 72 13.12 8.25 13.90
N LEU A 73 12.41 9.08 13.11
CA LEU A 73 12.77 10.47 12.83
C LEU A 73 12.12 11.48 13.78
N ARG A 74 11.20 11.04 14.65
CA ARG A 74 10.56 11.84 15.69
C ARG A 74 11.38 11.83 16.98
#